data_AF-A0A1J1GN35-F1
#
_entry.id   AF-A0A1J1GN35-F1
#
_cell.length_a   1.000
_cell.length_b   1.000
_cell.length_c   1.000
_cell.angle_alpha   90.00
_cell.angle_beta   90.00
_cell.angle_gamma   90.00
#
_symmetry.space_group_name_H-M   'P 1'
#
loop_
_entity.id
_entity.type
_entity.pdbx_description
1 polymer ?
#
loop_
_entity_poly.entity_id
_entity_poly.type
_entity_poly.pdbx_seq_one_letter_code
_entity_poly.pdbx_strand_id
1 'polypeptide(L)'
;MKFYILNILYLLFLLVFCSENLMNEKIKKIVNEADECLPEDVEFMDNYTLKLYWIWTNNFFRYLRVKMYIYENDDIYRKIIKKHKNMLGAFKDNFIIYNNRSEFIKNALTILSSEKTLKKFIDLYVPIKKVKFFQELTETSLLNLLLKEKTNLINSYKKYLIFEEFRDVANSKYYYHKKLLENKWDSKIDDALLLDKKKKYNNDNDNINNKQIKNVITFNINEIPHLEESQFNYYDNKKWNKYLHYDLNNPRDLSN
;
A
#
# COMPACT_ATOMS: atom_id res chain seq x y z
N MET A 1 -14.32 11.67 -35.82
CA MET A 1 -13.43 10.68 -35.16
C MET A 1 -12.61 11.26 -34.00
N LYS A 2 -12.04 12.48 -34.08
CA LYS A 2 -11.28 13.12 -32.96
C LYS A 2 -12.13 13.48 -31.72
N PHE A 3 -13.37 13.93 -31.90
CA PHE A 3 -14.27 14.30 -30.78
C PHE A 3 -14.76 13.09 -29.96
N TYR A 4 -15.05 11.97 -30.61
CA TYR A 4 -15.46 10.74 -29.92
C TYR A 4 -14.33 10.14 -29.06
N ILE A 5 -13.10 10.17 -29.55
CA ILE A 5 -11.92 9.72 -28.78
C ILE A 5 -11.70 10.63 -27.56
N LEU A 6 -11.88 11.95 -27.71
CA LEU A 6 -11.78 12.90 -26.60
C LEU A 6 -12.86 12.65 -25.53
N ASN A 7 -14.10 12.39 -25.95
CA ASN A 7 -15.21 12.08 -25.05
C ASN A 7 -15.06 10.72 -24.34
N ILE A 8 -14.54 9.70 -25.03
CA ILE A 8 -14.23 8.40 -24.44
C ILE A 8 -13.11 8.53 -23.40
N LEU A 9 -12.06 9.30 -23.70
CA LEU A 9 -11.00 9.60 -22.74
C LEU A 9 -11.54 10.37 -21.53
N TYR A 10 -12.40 11.35 -21.73
CA TYR A 10 -13.03 12.12 -20.65
C TYR A 10 -13.91 11.25 -19.75
N LEU A 11 -14.69 10.34 -20.33
CA LEU A 11 -15.49 9.35 -19.59
C LEU A 11 -14.62 8.35 -18.81
N LEU A 12 -13.50 7.90 -19.38
CA LEU A 12 -12.54 7.05 -18.69
C LEU A 12 -11.87 7.76 -17.51
N PHE A 13 -11.47 9.02 -17.68
CA PHE A 13 -10.95 9.84 -16.58
C PHE A 13 -12.00 10.03 -15.49
N LEU A 14 -13.25 10.35 -15.85
CA LEU A 14 -14.36 10.46 -14.90
C LEU A 14 -14.61 9.16 -14.13
N LEU A 15 -14.58 7.99 -14.78
CA LEU A 15 -14.77 6.70 -14.13
C LEU A 15 -13.65 6.39 -13.12
N VAL A 16 -12.40 6.69 -13.45
CA VAL A 16 -11.25 6.49 -12.55
C VAL A 16 -11.34 7.44 -11.35
N PHE A 17 -11.59 8.73 -11.58
CA PHE A 17 -11.76 9.71 -10.51
C PHE A 17 -12.96 9.42 -9.61
N CYS A 18 -14.08 8.97 -10.19
CA CYS A 18 -15.27 8.58 -9.44
C CYS A 18 -15.00 7.34 -8.58
N SER A 19 -14.19 6.38 -9.07
CA SER A 19 -13.82 5.18 -8.31
C SER A 19 -12.94 5.48 -7.10
N GLU A 20 -11.96 6.38 -7.22
CA GLU A 20 -11.05 6.71 -6.11
C GLU A 20 -11.75 7.56 -5.04
N ASN A 21 -12.59 8.50 -5.46
CA ASN A 21 -13.42 9.28 -4.52
C ASN A 21 -14.40 8.40 -3.75
N LEU A 22 -15.06 7.45 -4.42
CA LEU A 22 -16.00 6.54 -3.77
C LEU A 22 -15.30 5.62 -2.75
N MET A 23 -14.08 5.17 -3.06
CA MET A 23 -13.26 4.43 -2.10
C MET A 23 -12.90 5.29 -0.88
N ASN A 24 -12.41 6.51 -1.11
CA ASN A 24 -12.01 7.43 -0.03
C ASN A 24 -13.18 7.82 0.86
N GLU A 25 -14.37 8.02 0.29
CA GLU A 25 -15.60 8.25 1.07
C GLU A 25 -15.93 7.04 1.93
N LYS A 26 -15.88 5.81 1.39
CA LYS A 26 -16.13 4.61 2.17
C LYS A 26 -15.15 4.47 3.34
N ILE A 27 -13.85 4.66 3.09
CA ILE A 27 -12.82 4.61 4.14
C ILE A 27 -13.07 5.69 5.20
N LYS A 28 -13.42 6.91 4.78
CA LYS A 28 -13.73 8.02 5.68
C LYS A 28 -14.90 7.67 6.61
N LYS A 29 -15.97 7.07 6.09
CA LYS A 29 -17.11 6.63 6.90
C LYS A 29 -16.67 5.60 7.94
N ILE A 30 -15.97 4.55 7.50
CA ILE A 30 -15.48 3.48 8.37
C ILE A 30 -14.59 4.02 9.51
N VAL A 31 -13.66 4.94 9.21
CA VAL A 31 -12.68 5.43 10.19
C VAL A 31 -13.27 6.54 11.07
N ASN A 32 -13.92 7.55 10.48
CA ASN A 32 -14.25 8.79 11.20
C ASN A 32 -15.65 8.78 11.82
N GLU A 33 -16.61 8.05 11.24
CA GLU A 33 -18.00 8.09 11.71
C GLU A 33 -18.20 7.12 12.88
N ALA A 34 -19.10 7.45 13.81
CA ALA A 34 -19.37 6.62 14.99
C ALA A 34 -20.32 5.43 14.70
N ASP A 35 -20.70 5.28 13.43
CA ASP A 35 -21.69 4.33 12.96
C ASP A 35 -21.26 2.86 13.18
N GLU A 36 -22.24 1.96 13.13
CA GLU A 36 -22.03 0.52 13.24
C GLU A 36 -21.08 0.05 12.14
N CYS A 37 -19.97 -0.59 12.53
CA CYS A 37 -19.05 -1.19 11.58
C CYS A 37 -19.53 -2.61 11.27
N LEU A 38 -19.80 -2.87 9.99
CA LEU A 38 -20.33 -4.15 9.53
C LEU A 38 -19.18 -5.13 9.18
N PRO A 39 -19.43 -6.45 9.13
CA PRO A 39 -18.45 -7.42 8.65
C PRO A 39 -17.87 -7.07 7.27
N GLU A 40 -18.70 -6.54 6.37
CA GLU A 40 -18.31 -6.15 5.01
C GLU A 40 -17.35 -4.94 4.99
N ASP A 41 -17.39 -4.09 6.02
CA ASP A 41 -16.47 -2.96 6.16
C ASP A 41 -15.09 -3.42 6.62
N VAL A 42 -15.05 -4.40 7.54
CA VAL A 42 -13.81 -5.06 7.95
C VAL A 42 -13.18 -5.77 6.76
N GLU A 43 -13.95 -6.61 6.05
CA GLU A 43 -13.46 -7.32 4.86
C GLU A 43 -12.97 -6.35 3.79
N PHE A 44 -13.67 -5.23 3.58
CA PHE A 44 -13.24 -4.19 2.66
C PHE A 44 -11.89 -3.59 3.07
N MET A 45 -11.70 -3.24 4.35
CA MET A 45 -10.44 -2.68 4.84
C MET A 45 -9.30 -3.68 4.78
N ASP A 46 -9.55 -4.95 5.13
CA ASP A 46 -8.56 -6.03 5.02
C ASP A 46 -8.10 -6.21 3.58
N ASN A 47 -9.04 -6.29 2.63
CA ASN A 47 -8.74 -6.44 1.21
C ASN A 47 -8.00 -5.22 0.64
N TYR A 48 -8.39 -4.01 1.04
CA TYR A 48 -7.72 -2.79 0.58
C TYR A 48 -6.31 -2.66 1.14
N THR A 49 -6.11 -2.96 2.41
CA THR A 49 -4.79 -2.97 3.04
C THR A 49 -3.89 -4.06 2.44
N LEU A 50 -4.43 -5.24 2.13
CA LEU A 50 -3.72 -6.28 1.40
C LEU A 50 -3.29 -5.83 0.00
N LYS A 51 -4.15 -5.12 -0.73
CA LYS A 51 -3.80 -4.50 -2.02
C LYS A 51 -2.63 -3.53 -1.87
N LEU A 52 -2.65 -2.66 -0.84
CA LEU A 52 -1.58 -1.69 -0.59
C LEU A 52 -0.26 -2.38 -0.22
N TYR A 53 -0.31 -3.47 0.54
CA TYR A 53 0.86 -4.30 0.82
C TYR A 53 1.54 -4.77 -0.47
N TRP A 54 0.77 -5.36 -1.40
CA TRP A 54 1.33 -5.86 -2.67
C TRP A 54 1.83 -4.73 -3.59
N ILE A 55 1.18 -3.56 -3.57
CA ILE A 55 1.69 -2.36 -4.27
C ILE A 55 3.06 -1.95 -3.69
N TRP A 56 3.19 -1.91 -2.37
CA TRP A 56 4.45 -1.60 -1.70
C TRP A 56 5.53 -2.64 -2.03
N THR A 57 5.22 -3.95 -1.94
CA THR A 57 6.13 -5.04 -2.32
C THR A 57 6.63 -4.90 -3.76
N ASN A 58 5.74 -4.57 -4.71
CA ASN A 58 6.14 -4.35 -6.10
C ASN A 58 7.06 -3.12 -6.26
N ASN A 59 6.79 -2.03 -5.56
CA ASN A 59 7.68 -0.85 -5.57
C ASN A 59 9.04 -1.17 -4.95
N PHE A 60 9.09 -2.02 -3.93
CA PHE A 60 10.35 -2.50 -3.33
C PHE A 60 11.18 -3.29 -4.35
N PHE A 61 10.56 -4.23 -5.08
CA PHE A 61 11.27 -4.96 -6.13
C PHE A 61 11.75 -4.05 -7.26
N ARG A 62 10.94 -3.10 -7.72
CA ARG A 62 11.32 -2.12 -8.75
C ARG A 62 12.54 -1.30 -8.32
N TYR A 63 12.47 -0.73 -7.13
CA TYR A 63 13.59 0.02 -6.54
C TYR A 63 14.86 -0.83 -6.47
N LEU A 64 14.75 -2.07 -5.98
CA LEU A 64 15.86 -3.00 -5.87
C LEU A 64 16.50 -3.30 -7.22
N ARG A 65 15.70 -3.57 -8.26
CA ARG A 65 16.20 -3.87 -9.60
C ARG A 65 17.05 -2.73 -10.15
N VAL A 66 16.56 -1.50 -10.04
CA VAL A 66 17.28 -0.31 -10.55
C VAL A 66 18.60 -0.14 -9.80
N LYS A 67 18.56 -0.18 -8.46
CA LYS A 67 19.75 0.02 -7.63
C LYS A 67 20.78 -1.08 -7.84
N MET A 68 20.34 -2.33 -7.91
CA MET A 68 21.20 -3.48 -8.20
C MET A 68 21.84 -3.35 -9.57
N TYR A 69 21.08 -3.02 -10.62
CA TYR A 69 21.64 -2.82 -11.96
C TYR A 69 22.74 -1.75 -11.96
N ILE A 70 22.51 -0.62 -11.28
CA ILE A 70 23.54 0.43 -11.16
C ILE A 70 24.77 -0.09 -10.41
N TYR A 71 24.59 -0.81 -9.29
CA TYR A 71 25.69 -1.30 -8.46
C TYR A 71 26.53 -2.39 -9.13
N GLU A 72 25.92 -3.25 -9.93
CA GLU A 72 26.61 -4.31 -10.66
C GLU A 72 27.45 -3.77 -11.83
N ASN A 73 27.12 -2.59 -12.36
CA ASN A 73 27.81 -1.99 -13.51
C ASN A 73 28.77 -0.88 -13.04
N ASP A 74 30.04 -1.23 -12.88
CA ASP A 74 31.12 -0.34 -12.41
C ASP A 74 31.17 1.00 -13.14
N ASP A 75 31.10 0.98 -14.47
CA ASP A 75 31.21 2.18 -15.28
C ASP A 75 30.01 3.12 -15.06
N ILE A 76 28.80 2.56 -14.99
CA ILE A 76 27.57 3.31 -14.71
C ILE A 76 27.65 3.92 -13.31
N TYR A 77 27.98 3.12 -12.31
CA TYR A 77 28.12 3.56 -10.92
C TYR A 77 29.13 4.71 -10.78
N ARG A 78 30.33 4.55 -11.36
CA ARG A 78 31.38 5.57 -11.32
C ARG A 78 30.95 6.85 -12.03
N LYS A 79 30.31 6.76 -13.20
CA LYS A 79 29.82 7.92 -13.95
C LYS A 79 28.76 8.68 -13.16
N ILE A 80 27.79 7.98 -12.57
CA ILE A 80 26.73 8.60 -11.76
C ILE A 80 27.34 9.33 -10.55
N ILE A 81 28.24 8.69 -9.80
CA ILE A 81 28.86 9.32 -8.61
C ILE A 81 29.78 10.48 -8.99
N LYS A 82 30.58 10.36 -10.05
CA LYS A 82 31.49 11.44 -10.48
C LYS A 82 30.72 12.66 -10.97
N LYS A 83 29.67 12.46 -11.77
CA LYS A 83 28.86 13.55 -12.35
C LYS A 83 27.92 14.19 -11.31
N HIS A 84 27.58 13.45 -10.25
CA HIS A 84 26.66 13.90 -9.21
C HIS A 84 27.24 13.68 -7.81
N LYS A 85 28.39 14.31 -7.51
CA LYS A 85 29.10 14.15 -6.21
C LYS A 85 28.22 14.35 -4.97
N ASN A 86 27.19 15.20 -5.06
CA ASN A 86 26.26 15.47 -3.96
C ASN A 86 25.16 14.39 -3.79
N MET A 87 25.07 13.41 -4.69
CA MET A 87 24.01 12.38 -4.73
C MET A 87 24.42 11.04 -4.09
N LEU A 88 25.57 10.95 -3.42
CA LEU A 88 25.90 9.78 -2.60
C LEU A 88 24.80 9.46 -1.58
N GLY A 89 24.08 10.47 -1.09
CA GLY A 89 22.90 10.32 -0.25
C GLY A 89 21.70 9.65 -0.94
N ALA A 90 21.58 9.74 -2.27
CA ALA A 90 20.50 9.07 -3.01
C ALA A 90 20.61 7.54 -2.92
N PHE A 91 21.83 7.03 -2.86
CA PHE A 91 22.15 5.61 -2.75
C PHE A 91 22.20 5.10 -1.30
N LYS A 92 22.22 6.01 -0.32
CA LYS A 92 22.05 5.66 1.09
C LYS A 92 20.56 5.56 1.42
N ASP A 93 20.20 4.50 2.11
CA ASP A 93 18.85 4.23 2.59
C ASP A 93 18.92 3.17 3.68
N ASN A 94 17.82 3.07 4.41
CA ASN A 94 17.67 2.16 5.53
C ASN A 94 16.74 0.99 5.19
N PHE A 95 16.39 0.80 3.91
CA PHE A 95 15.52 -0.30 3.48
C PHE A 95 16.26 -1.64 3.53
N ILE A 96 17.56 -1.62 3.24
CA ILE A 96 18.44 -2.78 3.32
C ILE A 96 19.71 -2.34 4.04
N ILE A 97 20.06 -3.07 5.10
CA ILE A 97 21.30 -2.85 5.83
C ILE A 97 22.42 -3.58 5.08
N TYR A 98 23.49 -2.87 4.74
CA TYR A 98 24.68 -3.42 4.10
C TYR A 98 25.90 -2.53 4.39
N ASN A 99 27.08 -3.13 4.50
CA ASN A 99 28.33 -2.41 4.77
C ASN A 99 29.03 -1.96 3.50
N ASN A 100 28.88 -2.71 2.41
CA ASN A 100 29.52 -2.41 1.13
C ASN A 100 28.68 -2.81 -0.09
N ARG A 101 29.15 -2.41 -1.28
CA ARG A 101 28.44 -2.63 -2.54
C ARG A 101 28.22 -4.11 -2.86
N SER A 102 29.23 -4.96 -2.61
CA SER A 102 29.15 -6.39 -2.90
C SER A 102 28.14 -7.10 -2.00
N GLU A 103 28.09 -6.72 -0.73
CA GLU A 103 27.09 -7.19 0.23
C GLU A 103 25.67 -6.78 -0.20
N PHE A 104 25.48 -5.52 -0.61
CA PHE A 104 24.20 -5.10 -1.17
C PHE A 104 23.79 -5.95 -2.37
N ILE A 105 24.69 -6.20 -3.33
CA ILE A 105 24.39 -6.99 -4.54
C ILE A 105 23.94 -8.39 -4.14
N LYS A 106 24.65 -9.04 -3.20
CA LYS A 106 24.29 -10.37 -2.70
C LYS A 106 22.91 -10.37 -2.06
N ASN A 107 22.62 -9.41 -1.19
CA ASN A 107 21.33 -9.31 -0.50
C ASN A 107 20.19 -9.03 -1.48
N ALA A 108 20.40 -8.10 -2.41
CA ALA A 108 19.43 -7.76 -3.45
C ALA A 108 19.13 -8.96 -4.36
N LEU A 109 20.14 -9.73 -4.76
CA LEU A 109 19.97 -10.96 -5.54
C LEU A 109 19.10 -12.00 -4.82
N THR A 110 19.38 -12.24 -3.54
CA THR A 110 18.59 -13.15 -2.71
C THR A 110 17.12 -12.70 -2.65
N ILE A 111 16.88 -11.42 -2.39
CA ILE A 111 15.51 -10.87 -2.33
C ILE A 111 14.83 -10.99 -3.69
N LEU A 112 15.48 -10.56 -4.77
CA LEU A 112 14.91 -10.57 -6.12
C LEU A 112 14.65 -11.99 -6.64
N SER A 113 15.35 -13.01 -6.12
CA SER A 113 15.03 -14.41 -6.45
C SER A 113 13.61 -14.82 -6.01
N SER A 114 13.06 -14.17 -4.99
CA SER A 114 11.67 -14.39 -4.53
C SER A 114 10.62 -13.65 -5.36
N GLU A 115 11.03 -12.69 -6.21
CA GLU A 115 10.08 -11.93 -7.03
C GLU A 115 9.27 -12.87 -7.94
N LYS A 116 9.92 -13.90 -8.49
CA LYS A 116 9.30 -14.88 -9.38
C LYS A 116 8.12 -15.62 -8.72
N THR A 117 8.29 -16.05 -7.47
CA THR A 117 7.25 -16.81 -6.76
C THR A 117 6.11 -15.90 -6.30
N LEU A 118 6.42 -14.64 -6.00
CA LEU A 118 5.44 -13.65 -5.56
C LEU A 118 4.72 -12.93 -6.72
N LYS A 119 5.23 -13.07 -7.94
CA LYS A 119 4.73 -12.37 -9.14
C LYS A 119 3.23 -12.55 -9.36
N LYS A 120 2.72 -13.78 -9.20
CA LYS A 120 1.29 -14.07 -9.34
C LYS A 120 0.42 -13.28 -8.37
N PHE A 121 0.88 -13.09 -7.13
CA PHE A 121 0.14 -12.33 -6.12
C PHE A 121 0.22 -10.83 -6.41
N ILE A 122 1.40 -10.35 -6.81
CA ILE A 122 1.58 -8.96 -7.22
C ILE A 122 0.64 -8.61 -8.39
N ASP A 123 0.53 -9.50 -9.38
CA ASP A 123 -0.26 -9.26 -10.59
C ASP A 123 -1.78 -9.28 -10.37
N LEU A 124 -2.26 -9.83 -9.23
CA LEU A 124 -3.66 -9.71 -8.84
C LEU A 124 -4.05 -8.27 -8.46
N TYR A 125 -3.09 -7.47 -7.97
CA TYR A 125 -3.35 -6.16 -7.38
C TYR A 125 -2.70 -5.00 -8.15
N VAL A 126 -1.65 -5.28 -8.91
CA VAL A 126 -0.86 -4.30 -9.64
C VAL A 126 -1.06 -4.49 -11.15
N PRO A 127 -1.40 -3.44 -11.91
CA PRO A 127 -1.55 -3.54 -13.35
C PRO A 127 -0.28 -4.09 -14.02
N ILE A 128 -0.47 -5.03 -14.94
CA ILE A 128 0.60 -5.57 -15.78
C ILE A 128 1.11 -4.46 -16.70
N LYS A 129 2.44 -4.28 -16.72
CA LYS A 129 3.10 -3.22 -17.47
C LYS A 129 3.96 -3.79 -18.58
N LYS A 130 4.14 -2.99 -19.64
CA LYS A 130 5.10 -3.31 -20.69
C LYS A 130 6.52 -3.37 -20.12
N VAL A 131 7.32 -4.28 -20.66
CA VAL A 131 8.73 -4.43 -20.29
C VAL A 131 9.60 -3.49 -21.11
N LYS A 132 10.56 -2.87 -20.45
CA LYS A 132 11.68 -2.14 -21.06
C LYS A 132 13.00 -2.56 -20.42
N PHE A 133 14.10 -2.26 -21.08
CA PHE A 133 15.42 -2.67 -20.60
C PHE A 133 16.26 -1.51 -20.09
N PHE A 134 17.03 -1.74 -19.03
CA PHE A 134 17.94 -0.73 -18.49
C PHE A 134 19.00 -0.29 -19.50
N GLN A 135 19.38 -1.18 -20.43
CA GLN A 135 20.33 -0.93 -21.50
C GLN A 135 19.88 0.17 -22.47
N GLU A 136 18.57 0.46 -22.53
CA GLU A 136 18.01 1.53 -23.37
C GLU A 136 18.10 2.91 -22.70
N LEU A 137 18.50 2.97 -21.43
CA LEU A 137 18.51 4.19 -20.63
C LEU A 137 19.91 4.80 -20.53
N THR A 138 19.97 6.12 -20.60
CA THR A 138 21.20 6.87 -20.24
C THR A 138 21.44 6.81 -18.73
N GLU A 139 22.66 7.11 -18.28
CA GLU A 139 22.97 7.15 -16.85
C GLU A 139 22.12 8.19 -16.09
N THR A 140 21.79 9.32 -16.73
CA THR A 140 20.89 10.32 -16.15
C THR A 140 19.46 9.81 -16.05
N SER A 141 18.97 9.09 -17.05
CA SER A 141 17.65 8.44 -17.02
C SER A 141 17.57 7.36 -15.93
N LEU A 142 18.63 6.56 -15.76
CA LEU A 142 18.74 5.56 -14.69
C LEU A 142 18.71 6.19 -13.29
N LEU A 143 19.42 7.31 -13.11
CA LEU A 143 19.39 8.04 -11.84
C LEU A 143 18.00 8.60 -11.53
N ASN A 144 17.35 9.23 -12.51
CA ASN A 144 15.99 9.75 -12.33
C ASN A 144 14.99 8.63 -12.02
N LEU A 145 15.13 7.48 -12.69
CA LEU A 145 14.35 6.30 -12.41
C LEU A 145 14.58 5.81 -10.97
N LEU A 146 15.83 5.71 -10.52
CA LEU A 146 16.16 5.31 -9.14
C LEU A 146 15.51 6.23 -8.11
N LEU A 147 15.60 7.55 -8.31
CA LEU A 147 15.01 8.55 -7.40
C LEU A 147 13.49 8.42 -7.37
N LYS A 148 12.84 8.27 -8.53
CA LYS A 148 11.40 8.06 -8.64
C LYS A 148 10.96 6.78 -7.94
N GLU A 149 11.66 5.66 -8.17
CA GLU A 149 11.35 4.39 -7.49
C GLU A 149 11.56 4.48 -5.97
N LYS A 150 12.60 5.20 -5.52
CA LYS A 150 12.85 5.45 -4.09
C LYS A 150 11.70 6.23 -3.45
N THR A 151 11.26 7.31 -4.08
CA THR A 151 10.13 8.11 -3.59
C THR A 151 8.85 7.29 -3.54
N ASN A 152 8.56 6.53 -4.60
CA ASN A 152 7.38 5.65 -4.64
C ASN A 152 7.44 4.54 -3.58
N LEU A 153 8.61 3.96 -3.32
CA LEU A 153 8.79 2.99 -2.23
C LEU A 153 8.44 3.60 -0.87
N ILE A 154 8.99 4.79 -0.57
CA ILE A 154 8.70 5.50 0.69
C ILE A 154 7.23 5.81 0.82
N ASN A 155 6.63 6.41 -0.22
CA ASN A 155 5.24 6.82 -0.19
C ASN A 155 4.29 5.64 -0.10
N SER A 156 4.58 4.53 -0.79
CA SER A 156 3.72 3.34 -0.74
C SER A 156 3.80 2.65 0.62
N TYR A 157 4.97 2.62 1.25
CA TYR A 157 5.11 2.11 2.61
C TYR A 157 4.35 2.97 3.63
N LYS A 158 4.51 4.30 3.56
CA LYS A 158 3.76 5.21 4.43
C LYS A 158 2.25 5.08 4.24
N LYS A 159 1.79 5.00 2.99
CA LYS A 159 0.38 4.77 2.67
C LYS A 159 -0.09 3.45 3.26
N TYR A 160 0.65 2.37 3.07
CA TYR A 160 0.33 1.06 3.65
C TYR A 160 0.17 1.13 5.18
N LEU A 161 1.11 1.74 5.90
CA LEU A 161 1.04 1.87 7.36
C LEU A 161 -0.20 2.65 7.84
N ILE A 162 -0.52 3.77 7.20
CA ILE A 162 -1.73 4.55 7.52
C ILE A 162 -2.98 3.67 7.38
N PHE A 163 -3.03 2.85 6.33
CA PHE A 163 -4.18 1.98 6.08
C PHE A 163 -4.21 0.72 6.96
N GLU A 164 -3.07 0.26 7.49
CA GLU A 164 -3.06 -0.71 8.58
C GLU A 164 -3.71 -0.14 9.84
N GLU A 165 -3.40 1.10 10.21
CA GLU A 165 -4.03 1.76 11.34
C GLU A 165 -5.54 1.90 11.14
N PHE A 166 -5.99 2.28 9.94
CA PHE A 166 -7.41 2.36 9.61
C PHE A 166 -8.10 0.99 9.64
N ARG A 167 -7.43 -0.08 9.19
CA ARG A 167 -7.94 -1.45 9.30
C ARG A 167 -8.11 -1.85 10.76
N ASP A 168 -7.16 -1.51 11.62
CA ASP A 168 -7.22 -1.81 13.05
C ASP A 168 -8.34 -1.04 13.76
N VAL A 169 -8.62 0.21 13.33
CA VAL A 169 -9.80 0.97 13.77
C VAL A 169 -11.10 0.25 13.38
N ALA A 170 -11.24 -0.21 12.13
CA ALA A 170 -12.42 -0.93 11.68
C ALA A 170 -12.64 -2.24 12.48
N ASN A 171 -11.58 -3.03 12.64
CA ASN A 171 -11.59 -4.25 13.45
C ASN A 171 -12.02 -3.99 14.91
N SER A 172 -11.48 -2.95 15.52
CA SER A 172 -11.84 -2.54 16.87
C SER A 172 -13.31 -2.13 16.98
N LYS A 173 -13.80 -1.29 16.05
CA LYS A 173 -15.21 -0.89 16.00
C LYS A 173 -16.14 -2.09 15.87
N TYR A 174 -15.86 -2.98 14.93
CA TYR A 174 -16.64 -4.20 14.71
C TYR A 174 -16.70 -5.08 15.97
N TYR A 175 -15.54 -5.30 16.62
CA TYR A 175 -15.47 -6.08 17.86
C TYR A 175 -16.35 -5.50 18.97
N TYR A 176 -16.26 -4.20 19.24
CA TYR A 176 -17.07 -3.57 20.28
C TYR A 176 -18.56 -3.52 19.93
N HIS A 177 -18.89 -3.29 18.65
CA HIS A 177 -20.27 -3.31 18.19
C HIS A 177 -20.90 -4.71 18.38
N LYS A 178 -20.20 -5.76 17.96
CA LYS A 178 -20.62 -7.15 18.14
C LYS A 178 -20.83 -7.49 19.63
N LYS A 179 -19.89 -7.12 20.49
CA LYS A 179 -19.99 -7.36 21.94
C LYS A 179 -21.17 -6.63 22.59
N LEU A 180 -21.48 -5.41 22.14
CA LEU A 180 -22.66 -4.67 22.61
C LEU A 180 -23.97 -5.36 22.21
N LEU A 181 -24.02 -5.97 21.02
CA LEU A 181 -25.17 -6.76 20.59
C LEU A 181 -25.30 -8.04 21.41
N GLU A 182 -24.22 -8.79 21.61
CA GLU A 182 -24.20 -10.01 22.45
C GLU A 182 -24.72 -9.73 23.88
N ASN A 183 -24.21 -8.68 24.53
CA ASN A 183 -24.66 -8.28 25.87
C ASN A 183 -26.15 -7.87 25.93
N LYS A 184 -26.70 -7.28 24.86
CA LYS A 184 -28.14 -6.95 24.76
C LYS A 184 -29.02 -8.19 24.58
N TRP A 185 -28.46 -9.29 24.10
CA TRP A 185 -29.17 -10.56 23.91
C TRP A 185 -29.12 -11.37 25.20
N ASP A 186 -27.99 -11.38 25.91
CA ASP A 186 -27.87 -12.00 27.23
C ASP A 186 -28.81 -11.34 28.25
N SER A 187 -29.00 -10.02 28.21
CA SER A 187 -29.93 -9.32 29.11
C SER A 187 -31.41 -9.61 28.82
N LYS A 188 -31.76 -10.19 27.67
CA LYS A 188 -33.15 -10.50 27.29
C LYS A 188 -33.58 -11.92 27.62
N ILE A 189 -32.65 -12.80 28.00
CA ILE A 189 -32.98 -14.20 28.34
C ILE A 189 -33.43 -14.33 29.80
N ASP A 190 -33.02 -13.40 30.69
CA ASP A 190 -33.34 -13.47 32.12
C ASP A 190 -34.46 -12.52 32.58
N ASP A 191 -34.93 -11.58 31.74
CA ASP A 191 -35.97 -10.59 32.11
C ASP A 191 -37.41 -11.13 32.00
N ALA A 192 -37.59 -12.41 32.33
CA ALA A 192 -38.89 -12.98 32.69
C ALA A 192 -38.89 -13.43 34.15
N LEU A 193 -38.50 -12.56 35.09
CA LEU A 193 -39.02 -12.57 36.46
C LEU A 193 -38.61 -11.32 37.26
N LEU A 194 -39.64 -10.69 37.84
CA LEU A 194 -39.63 -9.75 38.97
C LEU A 194 -39.35 -8.27 38.70
N LEU A 195 -40.48 -7.58 38.45
CA LEU A 195 -40.90 -6.38 39.16
C LEU A 195 -40.27 -6.27 40.57
N ASP A 196 -39.57 -5.18 40.89
CA ASP A 196 -40.11 -4.07 41.71
C ASP A 196 -39.00 -3.16 42.33
N LYS A 197 -39.38 -1.90 42.54
CA LYS A 197 -38.79 -0.82 43.38
C LYS A 197 -37.60 0.02 42.92
N LYS A 198 -37.99 1.22 42.44
CA LYS A 198 -37.38 2.55 42.62
C LYS A 198 -36.37 2.68 43.78
N LYS A 199 -35.24 3.34 43.50
CA LYS A 199 -34.65 4.38 44.37
C LYS A 199 -34.04 5.51 43.52
N LYS A 200 -34.54 6.72 43.76
CA LYS A 200 -33.99 8.02 43.37
C LYS A 200 -32.67 8.26 44.10
N TYR A 201 -31.63 8.72 43.41
CA TYR A 201 -30.64 9.67 43.93
C TYR A 201 -30.16 10.56 42.78
N ASN A 202 -30.57 11.82 42.81
CA ASN A 202 -29.82 12.90 42.18
C ASN A 202 -28.78 13.37 43.21
N ASN A 203 -27.53 13.52 42.78
CA ASN A 203 -26.85 14.78 43.02
C ASN A 203 -25.70 14.95 42.03
N ASP A 204 -25.75 16.08 41.34
CA ASP A 204 -24.75 16.62 40.45
C ASP A 204 -23.43 16.83 41.20
N ASN A 205 -22.33 16.46 40.53
CA ASN A 205 -21.11 17.26 40.61
C ASN A 205 -20.33 17.04 39.32
N ASP A 206 -20.67 17.86 38.34
CA ASP A 206 -19.85 18.15 37.18
C ASP A 206 -18.48 18.64 37.66
N ASN A 207 -17.49 17.77 37.53
CA ASN A 207 -16.12 18.20 37.43
C ASN A 207 -15.48 17.42 36.28
N ILE A 208 -15.94 17.72 35.07
CA ILE A 208 -15.34 17.33 33.81
C ILE A 208 -14.02 18.11 33.71
N ASN A 209 -13.01 17.64 34.42
CA ASN A 209 -11.64 17.94 34.08
C ASN A 209 -11.40 17.33 32.70
N ASN A 210 -11.38 18.20 31.68
CA ASN A 210 -11.00 17.91 30.30
C ASN A 210 -9.65 17.19 30.26
N LYS A 211 -9.69 15.87 30.42
CA LYS A 211 -8.54 14.99 30.28
C LYS A 211 -8.46 14.61 28.82
N GLN A 212 -7.53 15.28 28.14
CA GLN A 212 -6.84 14.85 26.92
C GLN A 212 -7.74 14.33 25.79
N ILE A 213 -7.78 15.07 24.69
CA ILE A 213 -8.11 14.52 23.37
C ILE A 213 -7.20 13.30 23.16
N LYS A 214 -7.74 12.09 23.40
CA LYS A 214 -7.14 10.83 22.97
C LYS A 214 -6.84 11.03 21.48
N ASN A 215 -5.64 10.69 21.02
CA ASN A 215 -5.29 10.72 19.60
C ASN A 215 -6.35 9.92 18.82
N VAL A 216 -7.35 10.60 18.26
CA VAL A 216 -8.38 9.97 17.44
C VAL A 216 -7.76 9.85 16.06
N ILE A 217 -7.50 8.61 15.64
CA ILE A 217 -7.08 8.32 14.27
C ILE A 217 -8.21 8.80 13.36
N THR A 218 -7.88 9.69 12.43
CA THR A 218 -8.86 10.22 11.47
C THR A 218 -8.33 10.11 10.05
N PHE A 219 -9.23 9.78 9.12
CA PHE A 219 -8.97 9.83 7.70
C PHE A 219 -8.93 11.28 7.21
N ASN A 220 -7.78 11.69 6.67
CA ASN A 220 -7.58 12.93 5.93
C ASN A 220 -6.88 12.64 4.60
N ILE A 221 -7.56 12.89 3.48
CA ILE A 221 -7.03 12.60 2.15
C ILE A 221 -5.72 13.35 1.85
N ASN A 222 -5.53 14.54 2.41
CA ASN A 222 -4.35 15.36 2.19
C ASN A 222 -3.09 14.78 2.87
N GLU A 223 -3.26 13.89 3.84
CA GLU A 223 -2.17 13.19 4.52
C GLU A 223 -1.77 11.89 3.81
N ILE A 224 -2.58 11.43 2.85
CA ILE A 224 -2.30 10.21 2.08
C ILE A 224 -1.19 10.50 1.05
N PRO A 225 -0.04 9.80 1.12
CA PRO A 225 1.05 10.00 0.17
C PRO A 225 0.65 9.67 -1.27
N HIS A 226 1.00 10.55 -2.20
CA HIS A 226 0.80 10.33 -3.63
C HIS A 226 1.80 9.31 -4.20
N LEU A 227 1.32 8.43 -5.07
CA LEU A 227 2.13 7.44 -5.79
C LEU A 227 2.14 7.78 -7.28
N GLU A 228 3.32 7.91 -7.87
CA GLU A 228 3.41 8.03 -9.32
C GLU A 228 3.33 6.67 -9.98
N GLU A 229 2.33 6.49 -10.86
CA GLU A 229 2.29 5.33 -11.71
C GLU A 229 3.52 5.26 -12.63
N SER A 230 4.13 4.08 -12.73
CA SER A 230 5.05 3.78 -13.82
C SER A 230 4.31 3.07 -14.94
N GLN A 231 4.63 3.43 -16.17
CA GLN A 231 4.09 2.79 -17.37
C GLN A 231 4.87 1.53 -17.76
N PHE A 232 6.08 1.36 -17.23
CA PHE A 232 6.99 0.29 -17.64
C PHE A 232 7.59 -0.43 -16.43
N ASN A 233 7.82 -1.73 -16.59
CA ASN A 233 8.71 -2.48 -15.72
C ASN A 233 10.07 -2.57 -16.41
N TYR A 234 11.11 -2.07 -15.72
CA TYR A 234 12.47 -2.12 -16.22
C TYR A 234 13.23 -3.32 -15.67
N TYR A 235 13.97 -3.97 -16.56
CA TYR A 235 14.77 -5.16 -16.27
C TYR A 235 16.12 -5.11 -16.98
N ASP A 236 17.07 -5.91 -16.48
CA ASP A 236 18.33 -6.17 -17.18
C ASP A 236 18.11 -7.25 -18.23
N ASN A 237 18.29 -6.91 -19.52
CA ASN A 237 18.05 -7.87 -20.62
C ASN A 237 18.91 -9.14 -20.52
N LYS A 238 20.12 -9.07 -19.95
CA LYS A 238 21.03 -10.23 -19.80
C LYS A 238 20.58 -11.18 -18.70
N LYS A 239 19.71 -10.71 -17.81
CA LYS A 239 19.29 -11.38 -16.58
C LYS A 239 17.79 -11.62 -16.49
N TRP A 240 17.02 -11.02 -17.38
CA TRP A 240 15.55 -11.12 -17.47
C TRP A 240 15.06 -12.57 -17.35
N ASN A 241 15.60 -13.46 -18.17
CA ASN A 241 15.21 -14.88 -18.18
C ASN A 241 15.56 -15.63 -16.89
N LYS A 242 16.62 -15.20 -16.19
CA LYS A 242 17.11 -15.86 -14.99
C LYS A 242 16.24 -15.58 -13.77
N TYR A 243 15.63 -14.39 -13.70
CA TYR A 243 14.93 -13.94 -12.49
C TYR A 243 13.41 -13.89 -12.61
N LEU A 244 12.81 -13.91 -13.81
CA LEU A 244 11.40 -13.49 -13.96
C LEU A 244 10.46 -14.36 -14.82
N HIS A 245 10.93 -15.35 -15.58
CA HIS A 245 10.00 -16.13 -16.41
C HIS A 245 9.29 -17.25 -15.63
N TYR A 246 7.99 -17.03 -15.36
CA TYR A 246 6.95 -18.05 -15.53
C TYR A 246 6.22 -17.73 -16.84
N ASP A 247 5.90 -18.75 -17.63
CA ASP A 247 5.00 -18.63 -18.79
C ASP A 247 3.61 -18.18 -18.31
N LEU A 248 3.32 -16.89 -18.41
CA LEU A 248 1.97 -16.33 -18.22
C LEU A 248 1.03 -16.61 -19.42
N ASN A 249 1.45 -17.47 -20.35
CA ASN A 249 0.72 -17.82 -21.57
C ASN A 249 0.31 -19.30 -21.66
N ASN A 250 0.16 -20.02 -20.54
CA ASN A 250 -0.47 -21.34 -20.58
C ASN A 250 -1.90 -21.27 -19.98
N PRO A 251 -2.96 -21.16 -20.81
CA PRO A 251 -4.35 -21.18 -20.34
C PRO A 251 -4.81 -22.52 -19.74
N ARG A 252 -3.90 -23.45 -19.44
CA ARG A 252 -4.23 -24.80 -18.97
C ARG A 252 -4.28 -24.97 -17.45
N ASP A 253 -3.83 -23.99 -16.68
CA ASP A 253 -3.76 -24.12 -15.21
C ASP A 253 -4.92 -23.42 -14.47
N LEU A 254 -5.99 -23.05 -15.19
CA LEU A 254 -7.26 -22.59 -14.61
C LEU A 254 -8.32 -23.70 -14.53
N SER A 255 -7.93 -24.95 -14.79
CA SER A 255 -8.79 -26.12 -14.60
C SER A 255 -8.03 -27.20 -13.85
N ASN A 256 -8.11 -27.14 -12.51
CA ASN A 256 -8.14 -28.29 -11.61
C ASN A 256 -8.68 -27.82 -10.25
#